data_AF-A0A935SY04-F1
#
_entry.id   AF-A0A935SY04-F1
#
_cell.length_a   1.000
_cell.length_b   1.000
_cell.length_c   1.000
_cell.angle_alpha   90.00
_cell.angle_beta   90.00
_cell.angle_gamma   90.00
#
_symmetry.space_group_name_H-M   'P 1'
#
loop_
_entity.id
_entity.type
_entity.pdbx_description
1 polymer ?
#
loop_
_entity_poly.entity_id
_entity_poly.type
_entity_poly.pdbx_seq_one_letter_code
_entity_poly.pdbx_strand_id
1 'polypeptide(L)'
;MKRYFLLLVMIAAGAFSIQAQTSPDAPELTRMLNEFLAGAGRNDAAVHDRFWAEDLIYTRGVGVRIGKAELMKGVRAAPASKPGDPVTVYSAEDVRVQQYGNAAVVAFKLVGNTTNADGSKSTSNHLNTGTFITRKGKWQVVAWQATPVPKPAPEIKTSSGTTIPVPLATSAVDPTPARSAATSLTYLKGSRGGCYYLNAGGNKVYVDRTLCK
;
A
#
# COMPACT_ATOMS: atom_id res chain seq x y z
N MET A 1 -24.45 -4.22 -54.13
CA MET A 1 -23.20 -3.40 -54.07
C MET A 1 -23.16 -2.43 -52.88
N LYS A 2 -24.17 -1.58 -52.63
CA LYS A 2 -24.21 -0.67 -51.46
C LYS A 2 -24.19 -1.33 -50.07
N ARG A 3 -24.73 -2.55 -49.93
CA ARG A 3 -24.75 -3.30 -48.65
C ARG A 3 -23.39 -3.87 -48.23
N TYR A 4 -22.50 -4.18 -49.19
CA TYR A 4 -21.15 -4.66 -48.90
C TYR A 4 -20.18 -3.52 -48.59
N PHE A 5 -20.47 -2.31 -49.09
CA PHE A 5 -19.69 -1.11 -48.78
C PHE A 5 -19.85 -0.69 -47.30
N LEU A 6 -21.04 -0.87 -46.71
CA LEU A 6 -21.29 -0.60 -45.29
C LEU A 6 -20.61 -1.61 -44.34
N LEU A 7 -20.44 -2.88 -44.76
CA LEU A 7 -19.71 -3.89 -43.98
C LEU A 7 -18.19 -3.67 -44.00
N LEU A 8 -17.64 -3.14 -45.09
CA LEU A 8 -16.22 -2.79 -45.19
C LEU A 8 -15.84 -1.55 -44.35
N VAL A 9 -16.74 -0.57 -44.20
CA VAL A 9 -16.51 0.61 -43.35
C VAL A 9 -16.55 0.27 -41.85
N MET A 10 -17.36 -0.71 -41.43
CA MET A 10 -17.43 -1.14 -40.02
C MET A 10 -16.21 -1.94 -39.54
N ILE A 11 -15.48 -2.61 -40.44
CA ILE A 11 -14.24 -3.33 -40.09
C ILE A 11 -13.05 -2.37 -39.97
N ALA A 12 -13.07 -1.24 -40.67
CA ALA A 12 -12.01 -0.21 -40.59
C ALA A 12 -12.07 0.63 -39.29
N ALA A 13 -13.21 0.67 -38.59
CA ALA A 13 -13.37 1.42 -37.34
C ALA A 13 -12.91 0.65 -36.08
N GLY A 14 -12.55 -0.64 -36.22
CA GLY A 14 -12.15 -1.50 -35.09
C GLY A 14 -10.65 -1.44 -34.72
N ALA A 15 -9.84 -0.70 -35.48
CA ALA A 15 -8.40 -0.58 -35.24
C ALA A 15 -8.04 0.61 -34.34
N PHE A 16 -8.92 1.02 -33.43
CA PHE A 16 -8.51 1.87 -32.32
C PHE A 16 -7.53 1.05 -31.48
N SER A 17 -6.27 1.37 -31.69
CA SER A 17 -5.10 0.72 -31.14
C SER A 17 -5.34 0.36 -29.67
N ILE A 18 -5.19 -0.92 -29.34
CA ILE A 18 -4.78 -1.30 -28.00
C ILE A 18 -3.34 -0.76 -27.87
N GLN A 19 -3.21 0.55 -27.66
CA GLN A 19 -1.97 1.13 -27.19
C GLN A 19 -1.79 0.54 -25.80
N ALA A 20 -0.85 -0.39 -25.67
CA ALA A 20 -0.32 -0.78 -24.38
C ALA A 20 -0.10 0.52 -23.60
N GLN A 21 -0.64 0.61 -22.39
CA GLN A 21 -0.50 1.81 -21.57
C GLN A 21 0.99 1.99 -21.28
N THR A 22 1.66 2.80 -22.10
CA THR A 22 3.07 3.09 -21.95
C THR A 22 3.23 4.13 -20.86
N SER A 23 4.27 3.95 -20.04
CA SER A 23 4.68 4.92 -19.03
C SER A 23 6.00 5.54 -19.49
N PRO A 24 5.98 6.47 -20.48
CA PRO A 24 7.20 7.02 -21.06
C PRO A 24 8.13 7.67 -20.03
N ASP A 25 7.57 8.27 -18.97
CA ASP A 25 8.35 8.93 -17.92
C ASP A 25 8.66 8.00 -16.73
N ALA A 26 8.40 6.69 -16.85
CA ALA A 26 8.72 5.73 -15.79
C ALA A 26 10.19 5.76 -15.34
N PRO A 27 11.20 5.91 -16.22
CA PRO A 27 12.59 6.06 -15.79
C PRO A 27 12.82 7.31 -14.93
N GLU A 28 12.22 8.45 -15.32
CA GLU A 28 12.33 9.70 -14.56
C GLU A 28 11.63 9.58 -13.19
N LEU A 29 10.40 9.08 -13.17
CA LEU A 29 9.63 8.89 -11.93
C LEU A 29 10.32 7.91 -10.96
N THR A 30 10.93 6.84 -11.48
CA THR A 30 11.70 5.89 -10.68
C THR A 30 12.99 6.52 -10.13
N ARG A 31 13.69 7.32 -10.95
CA ARG A 31 14.88 8.07 -10.50
C ARG A 31 14.49 9.04 -9.38
N MET A 32 13.42 9.83 -9.58
CA MET A 32 12.91 10.77 -8.57
C MET A 32 12.53 10.07 -7.27
N LEU A 33 11.89 8.90 -7.35
CA LEU A 33 11.56 8.09 -6.18
C LEU A 33 12.84 7.69 -5.42
N ASN A 34 13.84 7.15 -6.11
CA ASN A 34 15.08 6.70 -5.46
C ASN A 34 15.86 7.86 -4.82
N GLU A 35 15.95 9.01 -5.50
CA GLU A 35 16.53 10.24 -4.96
C GLU A 35 15.78 10.71 -3.71
N PHE A 36 14.45 10.66 -3.76
CA PHE A 36 13.61 11.01 -2.62
C PHE A 36 13.87 10.09 -1.42
N LEU A 37 13.86 8.77 -1.61
CA LEU A 37 14.08 7.82 -0.52
C LEU A 37 15.47 7.96 0.11
N ALA A 38 16.50 8.19 -0.69
CA ALA A 38 17.84 8.45 -0.20
C ALA A 38 17.90 9.73 0.67
N GLY A 39 17.24 10.81 0.23
CA GLY A 39 17.17 12.06 0.99
C GLY A 39 16.30 11.97 2.24
N ALA A 40 15.16 11.28 2.15
CA ALA A 40 14.23 11.09 3.26
C ALA A 40 14.88 10.32 4.43
N GLY A 41 15.72 9.33 4.14
CA GLY A 41 16.50 8.62 5.17
C GLY A 41 17.46 9.51 5.97
N ARG A 42 17.85 10.66 5.40
CA ARG A 42 18.68 11.69 6.05
C ARG A 42 17.88 12.90 6.53
N ASN A 43 16.55 12.84 6.45
CA ASN A 43 15.66 13.96 6.74
C ASN A 43 16.01 15.25 5.96
N ASP A 44 16.39 15.11 4.67
CA ASP A 44 16.78 16.23 3.81
C ASP A 44 15.56 17.09 3.41
N ALA A 45 15.45 18.26 4.03
CA ALA A 45 14.33 19.19 3.82
C ALA A 45 14.21 19.66 2.37
N ALA A 46 15.32 19.82 1.64
CA ALA A 46 15.28 20.30 0.26
C ALA A 46 14.78 19.20 -0.69
N VAL A 47 15.14 17.94 -0.42
CA VAL A 47 14.60 16.78 -1.14
C VAL A 47 13.09 16.66 -0.92
N HIS A 48 12.62 16.75 0.34
CA HIS A 48 11.18 16.75 0.62
C HIS A 48 10.45 17.90 -0.08
N ASP A 49 10.97 19.13 0.01
CA ASP A 49 10.31 20.31 -0.56
C ASP A 49 10.15 20.22 -2.09
N ARG A 50 11.14 19.68 -2.79
CA ARG A 50 11.08 19.49 -4.25
C ARG A 50 10.11 18.38 -4.66
N PHE A 51 10.06 17.28 -3.90
CA PHE A 51 9.29 16.08 -4.22
C PHE A 51 7.78 16.29 -4.04
N TRP A 52 7.38 16.99 -2.99
CA TRP A 52 5.97 17.24 -2.67
C TRP A 52 5.41 18.44 -3.44
N ALA A 53 4.23 18.27 -4.02
CA ALA A 53 3.43 19.38 -4.52
C ALA A 53 2.81 20.17 -3.35
N GLU A 54 2.47 21.43 -3.58
CA GLU A 54 1.88 22.29 -2.54
C GLU A 54 0.52 21.76 -2.06
N ASP A 55 -0.26 21.20 -2.98
CA ASP A 55 -1.56 20.57 -2.78
C ASP A 55 -1.48 19.10 -2.35
N LEU A 56 -0.35 18.68 -1.75
CA LEU A 56 -0.16 17.30 -1.29
C LEU A 56 -1.28 16.85 -0.35
N ILE A 57 -1.79 15.65 -0.62
CA ILE A 57 -2.60 14.84 0.27
C ILE A 57 -1.76 13.64 0.71
N TYR A 58 -1.27 13.62 1.95
CA TYR A 58 -0.55 12.47 2.49
C TYR A 58 -1.36 11.77 3.58
N THR A 59 -1.78 10.53 3.30
CA THR A 59 -2.34 9.61 4.29
C THR A 59 -1.22 8.76 4.91
N ARG A 60 -0.90 9.02 6.17
CA ARG A 60 0.09 8.24 6.93
C ARG A 60 -0.44 6.84 7.21
N GLY A 61 0.46 5.88 7.47
CA GLY A 61 0.08 4.49 7.79
C GLY A 61 -0.78 4.31 9.04
N VAL A 62 -0.85 5.34 9.90
CA VAL A 62 -1.74 5.41 11.07
C VAL A 62 -3.13 5.99 10.76
N GLY A 63 -3.46 6.22 9.49
CA GLY A 63 -4.79 6.71 9.06
C GLY A 63 -5.01 8.21 9.24
N VAL A 64 -3.95 9.01 9.44
CA VAL A 64 -4.04 10.47 9.57
C VAL A 64 -3.60 11.15 8.28
N ARG A 65 -4.39 12.14 7.83
CA ARG A 65 -4.10 12.92 6.62
C ARG A 65 -3.46 14.26 6.95
N ILE A 66 -2.39 14.59 6.24
CA ILE A 66 -1.68 15.88 6.35
C ILE A 66 -1.33 16.43 4.95
N GLY A 67 -1.09 17.73 4.87
CA GLY A 67 -0.58 18.39 3.65
C GLY A 67 0.91 18.73 3.74
N LYS A 68 1.45 19.33 2.67
CA LYS A 68 2.88 19.68 2.56
C LYS A 68 3.35 20.60 3.69
N ALA A 69 2.60 21.66 4.01
CA ALA A 69 3.01 22.63 5.03
C ALA A 69 3.26 21.96 6.39
N GLU A 70 2.33 21.14 6.87
CA GLU A 70 2.46 20.42 8.14
C GLU A 70 3.57 19.36 8.08
N LEU A 71 3.69 18.64 6.96
CA LEU A 71 4.81 17.70 6.75
C LEU A 71 6.15 18.43 6.86
N MET A 72 6.31 19.54 6.16
CA MET A 72 7.57 20.28 6.10
C MET A 72 7.91 20.95 7.42
N LYS A 73 6.90 21.35 8.21
CA LYS A 73 7.09 21.80 9.59
C LYS A 73 7.76 20.71 10.42
N GLY A 74 7.25 19.47 10.34
CA GLY A 74 7.84 18.32 11.02
C GLY A 74 9.28 18.03 10.57
N VAL A 75 9.52 17.97 9.25
CA VAL A 75 10.86 17.72 8.68
C VAL A 75 11.88 18.76 9.17
N ARG A 76 11.50 20.04 9.19
CA ARG A 76 12.40 21.14 9.58
C ARG A 76 12.59 21.27 11.09
N ALA A 77 11.62 20.80 11.89
CA ALA A 77 11.70 20.83 13.35
C ALA A 77 12.47 19.62 13.93
N ALA A 78 12.71 18.58 13.13
CA ALA A 78 13.44 17.41 13.57
C ALA A 78 14.88 17.79 13.98
N PRO A 79 15.37 17.30 15.12
CA PRO A 79 16.75 17.55 15.53
C PRO A 79 17.72 16.88 14.56
N ALA A 80 18.91 17.47 14.40
CA ALA A 80 19.97 16.82 13.64
C ALA A 80 20.36 15.49 14.29
N SER A 81 20.58 14.48 13.45
CA SER A 81 21.08 13.17 13.90
C SER A 81 22.44 13.32 14.57
N LYS A 82 22.63 12.59 15.66
CA LYS A 82 23.88 12.53 16.43
C LYS A 82 24.62 11.23 16.12
N PRO A 83 25.94 11.19 16.33
CA PRO A 83 26.69 9.94 16.32
C PRO A 83 26.05 8.93 17.30
N GLY A 84 25.76 7.73 16.82
CA GLY A 84 25.11 6.67 17.61
C GLY A 84 23.58 6.63 17.51
N ASP A 85 22.93 7.63 16.90
CA ASP A 85 21.50 7.54 16.63
C ASP A 85 21.20 6.41 15.62
N PRO A 86 20.02 5.78 15.68
CA PRO A 86 19.61 4.81 14.68
C PRO A 86 19.62 5.41 13.27
N VAL A 87 20.21 4.68 12.32
CA VAL A 87 20.28 5.09 10.91
C VAL A 87 19.38 4.19 10.08
N THR A 88 18.43 4.77 9.36
CA THR A 88 17.55 4.04 8.43
C THR A 88 17.91 4.35 6.99
N VAL A 89 18.20 3.32 6.20
CA VAL A 89 18.36 3.41 4.75
C VAL A 89 17.09 2.92 4.08
N TYR A 90 16.50 3.76 3.24
CA TYR A 90 15.30 3.44 2.48
C TYR A 90 15.62 3.04 1.04
N SER A 91 14.95 2.01 0.55
CA SER A 91 14.96 1.59 -0.86
C SER A 91 13.55 1.24 -1.34
N ALA A 92 13.38 1.17 -2.66
CA ALA A 92 12.15 0.72 -3.30
C ALA A 92 12.36 -0.63 -3.99
N GLU A 93 11.41 -1.54 -3.79
CA GLU A 93 11.27 -2.81 -4.50
C GLU A 93 9.95 -2.83 -5.27
N ASP A 94 9.83 -3.69 -6.28
CA ASP A 94 8.59 -3.92 -7.03
C ASP A 94 7.93 -2.64 -7.58
N VAL A 95 8.75 -1.71 -8.08
CA VAL A 95 8.27 -0.42 -8.59
C VAL A 95 7.40 -0.64 -9.84
N ARG A 96 6.17 -0.12 -9.79
CA ARG A 96 5.20 -0.14 -10.89
C ARG A 96 4.76 1.29 -11.18
N VAL A 97 4.85 1.68 -12.44
CA VAL A 97 4.44 3.02 -12.91
C VAL A 97 3.33 2.89 -13.92
N GLN A 98 2.21 3.56 -13.67
CA GLN A 98 1.10 3.72 -14.60
C GLN A 98 0.97 5.20 -14.94
N GLN A 99 1.22 5.58 -16.19
CA GLN A 99 1.11 6.96 -16.64
C GLN A 99 -0.20 7.22 -17.41
N TYR A 100 -0.73 8.43 -17.22
CA TYR A 100 -1.98 8.93 -17.78
C TYR A 100 -1.80 10.41 -18.18
N GLY A 101 -1.25 10.65 -19.38
CA GLY A 101 -0.95 12.01 -19.82
C GLY A 101 0.00 12.72 -18.84
N ASN A 102 -0.48 13.78 -18.19
CA ASN A 102 0.29 14.55 -17.20
C ASN A 102 0.19 14.02 -15.77
N ALA A 103 -0.43 12.85 -15.55
CA ALA A 103 -0.52 12.18 -14.27
C ALA A 103 0.21 10.84 -14.30
N ALA A 104 0.72 10.39 -13.15
CA ALA A 104 1.25 9.05 -13.01
C ALA A 104 0.96 8.48 -11.61
N VAL A 105 0.76 7.18 -11.52
CA VAL A 105 0.69 6.43 -10.26
C VAL A 105 1.94 5.57 -10.16
N VAL A 106 2.67 5.73 -9.05
CA VAL A 106 3.85 4.93 -8.71
C VAL A 106 3.52 4.11 -7.48
N ALA A 107 3.45 2.80 -7.63
CA ALA A 107 3.28 1.85 -6.52
C ALA A 107 4.56 1.06 -6.32
N PHE A 108 4.97 0.84 -5.08
CA PHE A 108 6.20 0.11 -4.76
C PHE A 108 6.18 -0.38 -3.32
N LYS A 109 7.06 -1.33 -3.01
CA LYS A 109 7.36 -1.74 -1.64
C LYS A 109 8.54 -0.90 -1.13
N LEU A 110 8.30 -0.10 -0.10
CA LEU A 110 9.35 0.59 0.65
C LEU A 110 9.99 -0.38 1.63
N VAL A 111 11.31 -0.50 1.56
CA VAL A 111 12.12 -1.25 2.51
C VAL A 111 12.96 -0.28 3.30
N GLY A 112 12.80 -0.27 4.63
CA GLY A 112 13.61 0.52 5.55
C GLY A 112 14.50 -0.37 6.37
N ASN A 113 15.81 -0.35 6.09
CA ASN A 113 16.83 -1.09 6.85
C ASN A 113 17.44 -0.16 7.90
N THR A 114 17.19 -0.46 9.16
CA THR A 114 17.63 0.34 10.32
C THR A 114 18.78 -0.36 11.02
N THR A 115 19.90 0.35 11.18
CA THR A 115 20.94 0.00 12.16
C THR A 115 20.64 0.77 13.43
N ASN A 116 20.37 0.05 14.52
CA ASN A 116 20.03 0.65 15.82
C ASN A 116 21.30 1.08 16.56
N ALA A 117 21.14 1.84 17.64
CA ALA A 117 22.26 2.35 18.45
C ALA A 117 23.13 1.23 19.06
N ASP A 118 22.54 0.06 19.33
CA ASP A 118 23.23 -1.14 19.83
C ASP A 118 23.88 -1.99 18.71
N GLY A 119 23.85 -1.51 17.46
CA GLY A 119 24.36 -2.22 16.29
C GLY A 119 23.43 -3.28 15.71
N SER A 120 22.30 -3.58 16.37
CA SER A 120 21.31 -4.52 15.84
C SER A 120 20.66 -3.98 14.56
N LYS A 121 20.34 -4.88 13.62
CA LYS A 121 19.69 -4.52 12.36
C LYS A 121 18.22 -4.91 12.39
N SER A 122 17.36 -4.03 11.91
CA SER A 122 15.93 -4.31 11.73
C SER A 122 15.43 -3.83 10.37
N THR A 123 14.44 -4.53 9.83
CA THR A 123 13.80 -4.16 8.56
C THR A 123 12.33 -3.81 8.81
N SER A 124 11.88 -2.75 8.16
CA SER A 124 10.47 -2.37 8.05
C SER A 124 10.04 -2.39 6.60
N ASN A 125 8.80 -2.78 6.34
CA ASN A 125 8.24 -2.88 4.99
C ASN A 125 6.92 -2.10 4.93
N HIS A 126 6.71 -1.36 3.84
CA HIS A 126 5.45 -0.68 3.59
C HIS A 126 5.07 -0.80 2.11
N LEU A 127 3.79 -1.00 1.81
CA LEU A 127 3.26 -0.81 0.46
C LEU A 127 2.92 0.68 0.28
N ASN A 128 3.55 1.32 -0.70
CA ASN A 128 3.38 2.73 -0.98
C ASN A 128 2.69 2.94 -2.31
N THR A 129 1.90 4.00 -2.39
CA THR A 129 1.33 4.49 -3.65
C THR A 129 1.40 6.01 -3.66
N GLY A 130 2.08 6.55 -4.67
CA GLY A 130 2.18 7.97 -4.93
C GLY A 130 1.48 8.34 -6.24
N THR A 131 0.67 9.39 -6.23
CA THR A 131 0.15 10.02 -7.45
C THR A 131 0.96 11.27 -7.73
N PHE A 132 1.52 11.33 -8.93
CA PHE A 132 2.33 12.42 -9.44
C PHE A 132 1.55 13.20 -10.50
N ILE A 133 1.75 14.51 -10.53
CA ILE A 133 1.28 15.39 -11.60
C ILE A 133 2.49 16.18 -12.12
N THR A 134 2.65 16.24 -13.44
CA THR A 134 3.63 17.13 -14.06
C THR A 134 3.01 18.48 -14.37
N ARG A 135 3.70 19.54 -13.94
CA ARG A 135 3.34 20.95 -14.20
C ARG A 135 4.54 21.62 -14.81
N LYS A 136 4.43 22.09 -16.05
CA LYS A 136 5.54 22.72 -16.80
C LYS A 136 6.81 21.84 -16.85
N GLY A 137 6.62 20.53 -17.08
CA GLY A 137 7.72 19.56 -17.15
C GLY A 137 8.32 19.16 -15.80
N LYS A 138 7.74 19.61 -14.68
CA LYS A 138 8.18 19.22 -13.34
C LYS A 138 7.16 18.28 -12.70
N TRP A 139 7.54 17.02 -12.52
CA TRP A 139 6.79 16.05 -11.74
C TRP A 139 6.85 16.36 -10.24
N GLN A 140 5.71 16.30 -9.56
CA GLN A 140 5.61 16.37 -8.11
C GLN A 140 4.49 15.48 -7.60
N VAL A 141 4.60 14.99 -6.36
CA VAL A 141 3.57 14.16 -5.75
C VAL A 141 2.43 15.01 -5.20
N VAL A 142 1.21 14.73 -5.65
CA VAL A 142 -0.02 15.35 -5.15
C VAL A 142 -0.77 14.46 -4.17
N ALA A 143 -0.55 13.14 -4.20
CA ALA A 143 -1.11 12.22 -3.22
C ALA A 143 -0.11 11.13 -2.85
N TRP A 144 -0.05 10.76 -1.57
CA TRP A 144 0.77 9.66 -1.10
C TRP A 144 0.04 8.86 -0.03
N GLN A 145 0.21 7.54 -0.06
CA GLN A 145 -0.23 6.65 1.00
C GLN A 145 0.84 5.58 1.25
N ALA A 146 1.06 5.27 2.53
CA ALA A 146 1.95 4.20 2.96
C ALA A 146 1.20 3.26 3.91
N THR A 147 1.17 1.96 3.60
CA THR A 147 0.53 0.93 4.43
C THR A 147 1.61 0.04 5.04
N PRO A 148 1.75 -0.04 6.37
CA PRO A 148 2.69 -0.95 7.00
C PRO A 148 2.41 -2.40 6.62
N VAL A 149 3.45 -3.14 6.26
CA VAL A 149 3.38 -4.58 6.10
C VAL A 149 3.76 -5.20 7.45
N PRO A 150 2.88 -5.99 8.08
CA PRO A 150 3.20 -6.67 9.34
C PRO A 150 4.45 -7.52 9.18
N LYS A 151 5.31 -7.54 10.21
CA LYS A 151 6.39 -8.53 10.26
C LYS A 151 5.74 -9.93 10.26
N PRO A 152 6.27 -10.90 9.49
CA PRO A 152 5.85 -12.29 9.61
C PRO A 152 5.91 -12.69 11.10
N ALA A 153 4.87 -13.36 11.59
CA ALA A 153 4.91 -13.91 12.93
C ALA A 153 6.10 -14.89 13.04
N PRO A 154 6.82 -14.92 14.17
CA PRO A 154 7.88 -15.90 14.35
C PRO A 154 7.31 -17.31 14.15
N GLU A 155 7.95 -18.11 13.30
CA GLU A 155 7.59 -19.51 13.11
C GLU A 155 7.70 -20.24 14.46
N ILE A 156 6.58 -20.70 15.00
CA ILE A 156 6.58 -21.60 16.15
C ILE A 156 7.08 -22.95 15.64
N LYS A 157 8.35 -23.27 15.90
CA LYS A 157 8.89 -24.61 15.68
C LYS A 157 8.24 -25.56 16.70
N THR A 158 7.16 -26.24 16.32
CA THR A 158 6.61 -27.36 17.09
C THR A 158 7.54 -28.57 17.00
N SER A 159 7.83 -29.20 18.14
CA SER A 159 8.81 -30.28 18.32
C SER A 159 8.43 -31.64 17.69
N SER A 160 7.59 -31.69 16.65
CA SER A 160 7.06 -32.95 16.11
C SER A 160 7.29 -33.18 14.61
N GLY A 161 8.14 -32.37 13.95
CA GLY A 161 8.64 -32.70 12.60
C GLY A 161 7.57 -32.91 11.51
N THR A 162 6.35 -32.45 11.72
CA THR A 162 5.26 -32.52 10.73
C THR A 162 4.86 -31.10 10.36
N THR A 163 5.21 -30.69 9.14
CA THR A 163 4.85 -29.39 8.58
C THR A 163 3.36 -29.39 8.23
N ILE A 164 2.51 -28.90 9.14
CA ILE A 164 1.17 -28.43 8.76
C ILE A 164 1.34 -26.96 8.35
N PRO A 165 1.05 -26.58 7.09
CA PRO A 165 1.08 -25.18 6.71
C PRO A 165 0.03 -24.44 7.54
N VAL A 166 0.47 -23.54 8.42
CA VAL A 166 -0.39 -22.54 9.03
C VAL A 166 -0.89 -21.67 7.89
N PRO A 167 -2.20 -21.60 7.60
CA PRO A 167 -2.69 -20.67 6.61
C PRO A 167 -2.39 -19.27 7.15
N LEU A 168 -1.63 -18.51 6.37
CA LEU A 168 -1.67 -17.06 6.42
C LEU A 168 -3.15 -16.68 6.49
N ALA A 169 -3.56 -15.84 7.44
CA ALA A 169 -4.93 -15.36 7.53
C ALA A 169 -5.25 -14.58 6.25
N THR A 170 -5.66 -15.29 5.21
CA THR A 170 -6.20 -14.77 3.98
C THR A 170 -7.58 -14.26 4.35
N SER A 171 -7.75 -12.95 4.22
CA SER A 171 -9.06 -12.39 3.88
C SER A 171 -9.41 -12.87 2.47
N ALA A 172 -9.70 -14.16 2.33
CA ALA A 172 -10.35 -14.73 1.18
C ALA A 172 -11.80 -14.95 1.60
N VAL A 173 -12.67 -14.05 1.14
CA VAL A 173 -14.07 -14.39 0.94
C VAL A 173 -14.06 -15.45 -0.15
N ASP A 174 -14.34 -16.70 0.19
CA ASP A 174 -14.77 -17.69 -0.79
C ASP A 174 -15.92 -18.54 -0.22
N PRO A 175 -16.85 -18.99 -1.08
CA PRO A 175 -18.19 -19.36 -0.68
C PRO A 175 -18.29 -20.83 -0.26
N THR A 176 -19.01 -21.05 0.84
CA THR A 176 -19.65 -22.32 1.25
C THR A 176 -18.73 -23.40 1.86
N PRO A 177 -19.03 -23.91 3.07
CA PRO A 177 -18.07 -24.72 3.82
C PRO A 177 -18.23 -26.22 3.58
N ALA A 178 -17.08 -26.91 3.52
CA ALA A 178 -16.99 -28.33 3.85
C ALA A 178 -17.10 -28.53 5.36
N ARG A 179 -17.84 -29.57 5.73
CA ARG A 179 -18.38 -29.92 7.04
C ARG A 179 -17.32 -30.56 7.95
N SER A 180 -17.18 -30.06 9.18
CA SER A 180 -16.61 -30.69 10.42
C SER A 180 -15.80 -29.62 11.18
N ALA A 181 -16.00 -29.25 12.45
CA ALA A 181 -16.62 -29.92 13.60
C ALA A 181 -17.40 -28.89 14.44
N ALA A 182 -18.55 -29.30 14.97
CA ALA A 182 -19.43 -28.45 15.77
C ALA A 182 -18.84 -28.20 17.16
N THR A 183 -18.22 -27.03 17.35
CA THR A 183 -18.27 -26.35 18.65
C THR A 183 -19.56 -25.54 18.64
N SER A 184 -20.48 -25.83 19.55
CA SER A 184 -21.79 -25.17 19.67
C SER A 184 -21.61 -23.72 20.10
N LEU A 185 -21.22 -22.85 19.16
CA LEU A 185 -21.21 -21.40 19.35
C LEU A 185 -22.65 -20.93 19.51
N THR A 186 -22.94 -20.31 20.65
CA THR A 186 -24.24 -19.70 20.91
C THR A 186 -24.29 -18.34 20.21
N TYR A 187 -25.19 -18.21 19.26
CA TYR A 187 -25.42 -16.97 18.52
C TYR A 187 -26.50 -16.12 19.19
N LEU A 188 -26.27 -14.81 19.27
CA LEU A 188 -27.11 -13.83 19.97
C LEU A 188 -27.55 -12.73 19.01
N LYS A 189 -28.84 -12.35 19.07
CA LYS A 189 -29.40 -11.25 18.29
C LYS A 189 -29.17 -9.92 19.00
N GLY A 190 -28.50 -8.98 18.33
CA GLY A 190 -28.27 -7.63 18.84
C GLY A 190 -29.49 -6.72 18.72
N SER A 191 -29.51 -5.62 19.46
CA SER A 191 -30.60 -4.64 19.49
C SER A 191 -30.89 -3.97 18.13
N ARG A 192 -29.89 -3.93 17.24
CA ARG A 192 -30.03 -3.45 15.85
C ARG A 192 -30.29 -4.57 14.84
N GLY A 193 -30.62 -5.77 15.33
CA GLY A 193 -31.01 -6.92 14.54
C GLY A 193 -29.86 -7.69 13.87
N GLY A 194 -28.60 -7.35 14.13
CA GLY A 194 -27.44 -8.13 13.68
C GLY A 194 -27.22 -9.39 14.53
N CYS A 195 -26.64 -10.43 13.95
CA CYS A 195 -26.30 -11.67 14.67
C CYS A 195 -24.82 -11.67 15.05
N TYR A 196 -24.48 -12.13 16.26
CA TYR A 196 -23.10 -12.21 16.71
C TYR A 196 -22.88 -13.35 17.72
N TYR A 197 -21.63 -13.73 17.97
CA TYR A 197 -21.23 -14.51 19.15
C TYR A 197 -20.16 -13.75 19.94
N LEU A 198 -19.92 -14.16 21.19
CA LEU A 198 -18.81 -13.63 22.00
C LEU A 198 -17.60 -14.54 21.85
N ASN A 199 -16.46 -13.96 21.45
CA ASN A 199 -15.20 -14.72 21.45
C ASN A 199 -14.67 -14.92 22.89
N ALA A 200 -13.59 -15.69 23.04
CA ALA A 200 -13.00 -15.98 24.35
C ALA A 200 -12.55 -14.71 25.11
N GLY A 201 -12.30 -13.60 24.41
CA GLY A 201 -11.98 -12.29 24.98
C GLY A 201 -13.20 -11.43 25.30
N GLY A 202 -14.43 -11.96 25.21
CA GLY A 202 -15.68 -11.25 25.50
C GLY A 202 -16.10 -10.24 24.42
N ASN A 203 -15.42 -10.21 23.26
CA ASN A 203 -15.73 -9.28 22.19
C ASN A 203 -16.82 -9.85 21.26
N LYS A 204 -17.70 -8.97 20.78
CA LYS A 204 -18.74 -9.34 19.80
C LYS A 204 -18.12 -9.54 18.42
N VAL A 205 -18.32 -10.72 17.85
CA VAL A 205 -17.97 -11.04 16.46
C VAL A 205 -19.27 -11.19 15.69
N TYR A 206 -19.54 -10.24 14.79
CA TYR A 206 -20.75 -10.24 13.98
C TYR A 206 -20.65 -11.27 12.86
N VAL A 207 -21.76 -11.97 12.63
CA VAL A 207 -21.89 -13.05 11.64
C VAL A 207 -23.19 -12.88 10.85
N ASP A 208 -23.40 -13.77 9.88
CA ASP A 208 -24.62 -13.77 9.08
C ASP A 208 -25.88 -13.83 9.96
N ARG A 209 -26.90 -13.04 9.60
CA ARG A 209 -28.13 -12.88 10.38
C ARG A 209 -28.92 -14.19 10.51
N THR A 210 -28.74 -15.12 9.59
CA THR A 210 -29.41 -16.42 9.57
C THR A 210 -28.93 -17.39 10.65
N LEU A 211 -27.79 -17.10 11.29
CA LEU A 211 -27.22 -17.95 12.36
C LEU A 211 -27.88 -17.71 13.73
N CYS A 212 -28.56 -16.58 13.91
CA CYS A 212 -29.39 -16.31 15.08
C CYS A 212 -30.82 -16.71 14.74
N LYS A 213 -31.20 -17.94 15.09
CA LYS A 213 -32.59 -18.40 14.98
C LYS A 213 -33.48 -17.70 16.00
#